data_AF-A0A218L4D8-F1
#
_entry.id   AF-A0A218L4D8-F1
#
_cell.length_a   1.000
_cell.length_b   1.000
_cell.length_c   1.000
_cell.angle_alpha   90.00
_cell.angle_beta   90.00
_cell.angle_gamma   90.00
#
_symmetry.space_group_name_H-M   'P 1'
#
loop_
_entity.id
_entity.type
_entity.pdbx_description
1 polymer ?
#
loop_
_entity_poly.entity_id
_entity_poly.type
_entity_poly.pdbx_seq_one_letter_code
_entity_poly.pdbx_strand_id
1 'polypeptide(L)'
;MKKGKEFIFPENVDKDYGIWKDYTLKDFGYGILTLLIGLVFIAIPPYGFILVLVKIVIVVLAMTVVMAILTVRPIASRKNIKVRDNLRLKQKYTHSQKLYYLKPQKRDEPNEIEKH
;
A
#
# COMPACT_ATOMS: atom_id res chain seq x y z
N MET A 1 35.89 -25.62 18.40
CA MET A 1 35.56 -24.23 17.98
C MET A 1 34.24 -23.83 18.62
N LYS A 2 34.21 -22.80 19.47
CA LYS A 2 32.95 -22.28 20.05
C LYS A 2 32.23 -21.47 18.96
N LYS A 3 30.99 -21.83 18.66
CA LYS A 3 30.12 -21.11 17.71
C LYS A 3 30.03 -19.65 18.18
N GLY A 4 30.55 -18.71 17.39
CA GLY A 4 30.44 -17.28 17.71
C GLY A 4 28.98 -16.88 17.83
N LYS A 5 28.67 -15.91 18.70
CA LYS A 5 27.29 -15.39 18.87
C LYS A 5 26.73 -15.01 17.50
N GLU A 6 25.70 -15.72 17.06
CA GLU A 6 24.98 -15.39 15.84
C GLU A 6 24.22 -14.08 16.10
N PHE A 7 24.53 -13.06 15.31
CA PHE A 7 23.87 -11.77 15.40
C PHE A 7 22.46 -11.94 14.82
N ILE A 8 21.50 -12.27 15.69
CA ILE A 8 20.09 -12.35 15.31
C ILE A 8 19.63 -10.90 15.21
N PHE A 9 19.54 -10.40 13.98
CA PHE A 9 18.84 -9.15 13.73
C PHE A 9 17.38 -9.33 14.18
N PRO A 10 16.84 -8.46 15.04
CA PRO A 10 15.43 -8.55 15.40
C PRO A 10 14.61 -8.46 14.13
N GLU A 11 13.89 -9.53 13.82
CA GLU A 11 12.89 -9.52 12.77
C GLU A 11 11.84 -8.47 13.15
N ASN A 12 11.73 -7.42 12.34
CA ASN A 12 10.76 -6.33 12.44
C ASN A 12 11.07 -5.22 13.48
N VAL A 13 12.09 -4.40 13.23
CA VAL A 13 12.07 -3.01 13.73
C VAL A 13 11.11 -2.22 12.86
N ASP A 14 9.82 -2.32 13.18
CA ASP A 14 8.77 -1.52 12.54
C ASP A 14 8.65 -0.15 13.19
N LYS A 15 8.73 0.91 12.38
CA LYS A 15 8.50 2.30 12.84
C LYS A 15 7.03 2.55 13.18
N ASP A 16 6.15 1.70 12.69
CA ASP A 16 4.71 1.87 12.76
C ASP A 16 4.16 1.31 14.08
N TYR A 17 3.55 2.18 14.88
CA TYR A 17 2.92 1.82 16.15
C TYR A 17 1.77 0.83 15.91
N GLY A 18 2.04 -0.45 16.21
CA GLY A 18 1.04 -1.50 16.25
C GLY A 18 0.20 -1.36 17.52
N ILE A 19 -1.08 -1.04 17.36
CA ILE A 19 -2.01 -0.84 18.49
C ILE A 19 -2.68 -2.17 18.85
N TRP A 20 -2.95 -3.02 17.87
CA TRP A 20 -3.54 -4.33 18.07
C TRP A 20 -3.08 -5.29 16.99
N LYS A 21 -2.79 -6.56 17.35
CA LYS A 21 -2.31 -7.67 16.51
C LYS A 21 -2.48 -7.44 14.99
N ASP A 22 -1.44 -6.92 14.36
CA ASP A 22 -1.30 -6.65 12.92
C ASP A 22 -1.91 -5.34 12.36
N TYR A 23 -2.66 -4.57 13.15
CA TYR A 23 -3.21 -3.25 12.80
C TYR A 23 -2.34 -2.10 13.33
N THR A 24 -1.97 -1.21 12.41
CA THR A 24 -1.25 0.02 12.70
C THR A 24 -2.24 1.15 13.01
N LEU A 25 -1.84 2.16 13.81
CA LEU A 25 -2.63 3.39 14.02
C LEU A 25 -3.13 4.02 12.70
N LYS A 26 -2.30 3.98 11.66
CA LYS A 26 -2.65 4.45 10.31
C LYS A 26 -3.85 3.71 9.74
N ASP A 27 -3.95 2.40 9.95
CA ASP A 27 -5.05 1.58 9.43
C ASP A 27 -6.38 1.94 10.12
N PHE A 28 -6.34 2.21 11.43
CA PHE A 28 -7.48 2.78 12.16
C PHE A 28 -7.89 4.14 11.59
N GLY A 29 -6.92 5.01 11.30
CA GLY A 29 -7.18 6.29 10.65
C GLY A 29 -7.88 6.13 9.29
N TYR A 30 -7.45 5.17 8.47
CA TYR A 30 -8.12 4.87 7.21
C TYR A 30 -9.52 4.30 7.41
N GLY A 31 -9.73 3.40 8.37
CA GLY A 31 -11.05 2.85 8.68
C GLY A 31 -12.05 3.90 9.18
N ILE A 32 -11.59 4.85 10.01
CA ILE A 32 -12.40 5.98 10.47
C ILE A 32 -12.75 6.90 9.29
N LEU A 33 -11.76 7.22 8.45
CA LEU A 33 -11.97 8.07 7.28
C LEU A 33 -13.00 7.47 6.31
N THR A 34 -12.92 6.16 6.03
CA THR A 34 -13.89 5.51 5.14
C THR A 34 -15.29 5.46 5.74
N LEU A 35 -15.41 5.28 7.05
CA LEU A 35 -16.69 5.37 7.75
C LEU A 35 -17.31 6.78 7.65
N LEU A 36 -16.50 7.84 7.84
CA LEU A 36 -16.95 9.22 7.70
C LEU A 36 -17.43 9.52 6.28
N ILE A 37 -16.68 9.08 5.26
CA ILE A 37 -17.08 9.23 3.85
C ILE A 37 -18.38 8.46 3.57
N GLY A 38 -18.51 7.24 4.11
CA GLY A 38 -19.73 6.44 3.98
C GLY A 38 -20.96 7.10 4.61
N LEU A 39 -20.80 7.73 5.77
CA LEU A 39 -21.87 8.51 6.42
C LEU A 39 -22.29 9.72 5.58
N VAL A 40 -21.32 10.48 5.04
CA VAL A 40 -21.60 11.60 4.14
C VAL A 40 -22.35 11.10 2.90
N PHE A 41 -21.96 9.97 2.32
CA PHE A 41 -22.62 9.40 1.16
C PHE A 41 -24.08 9.01 1.42
N ILE A 42 -24.38 8.46 2.60
CA ILE A 42 -25.76 8.15 3.00
C ILE A 42 -26.59 9.43 3.23
N ALA A 43 -25.95 10.48 3.75
CA ALA A 43 -26.58 11.78 3.99
C ALA A 43 -26.89 12.57 2.70
N ILE A 44 -26.41 12.15 1.53
CA ILE A 44 -26.75 12.80 0.26
C ILE A 44 -28.11 12.27 -0.23
N PRO A 45 -29.09 13.12 -0.53
CA PRO A 45 -30.38 12.70 -1.11
C PRO A 45 -30.16 12.02 -2.47
N PRO A 46 -31.05 11.11 -2.91
CA PRO A 46 -32.41 10.85 -2.42
C PRO A 46 -32.48 9.86 -1.24
N TYR A 47 -33.49 10.06 -0.37
CA TYR A 47 -33.73 9.28 0.87
C TYR A 47 -34.82 8.22 0.76
N GLY A 48 -35.14 7.75 -0.46
CA GLY A 48 -36.10 6.66 -0.63
C GLY A 48 -35.63 5.40 0.10
N PHE A 49 -36.53 4.69 0.79
CA PHE A 49 -36.19 3.53 1.64
C PHE A 49 -35.30 2.50 0.94
N ILE A 50 -35.67 2.10 -0.28
CA ILE A 50 -34.90 1.15 -1.10
C ILE A 50 -33.54 1.73 -1.49
N LEU A 51 -33.47 3.02 -1.85
CA LEU A 51 -32.23 3.68 -2.24
C LEU A 51 -31.26 3.82 -1.08
N VAL A 52 -31.76 4.13 0.13
CA VAL A 52 -30.95 4.18 1.35
C VAL A 52 -30.43 2.79 1.70
N LEU A 53 -31.27 1.75 1.60
CA LEU A 53 -30.84 0.36 1.82
C LEU A 53 -29.69 -0.02 0.87
N VAL A 54 -29.81 0.29 -0.41
CA VAL A 54 -28.76 0.05 -1.41
C VAL A 54 -27.49 0.82 -1.07
N LYS A 55 -27.58 2.10 -0.68
CA LYS A 55 -26.42 2.89 -0.25
C LYS A 55 -25.70 2.26 0.94
N ILE A 56 -26.44 1.77 1.95
CA ILE A 56 -25.87 1.09 3.11
C ILE A 56 -25.10 -0.17 2.68
N VAL A 57 -25.69 -0.99 1.80
CA VAL A 57 -25.02 -2.20 1.29
C VAL A 57 -23.73 -1.83 0.55
N ILE A 58 -23.76 -0.78 -0.28
CA ILE A 58 -22.57 -0.29 -0.99
C ILE A 58 -21.50 0.18 0.00
N VAL A 59 -21.87 0.92 1.04
CA VAL A 59 -20.93 1.40 2.06
C VAL A 59 -20.30 0.22 2.82
N VAL A 60 -21.09 -0.78 3.20
CA VAL A 60 -20.58 -1.99 3.87
C VAL A 60 -19.61 -2.73 2.95
N LEU A 61 -19.97 -2.95 1.68
CA LEU A 61 -19.07 -3.58 0.70
C LEU A 61 -17.77 -2.80 0.54
N ALA A 62 -17.84 -1.48 0.37
CA ALA A 62 -16.65 -0.63 0.28
C ALA A 62 -15.78 -0.74 1.54
N MET A 63 -16.38 -0.77 2.73
CA MET A 63 -15.67 -0.93 3.99
C MET A 63 -14.96 -2.29 4.10
N THR A 64 -15.62 -3.37 3.67
CA THR A 64 -15.00 -4.71 3.64
C THR A 64 -13.81 -4.77 2.68
N VAL A 65 -13.91 -4.16 1.50
CA VAL A 65 -12.80 -4.08 0.52
C VAL A 65 -11.62 -3.31 1.11
N VAL A 66 -11.87 -2.18 1.78
CA VAL A 66 -10.81 -1.38 2.41
C VAL A 66 -10.12 -2.19 3.49
N MET A 67 -10.87 -2.84 4.37
CA MET A 67 -10.30 -3.70 5.42
C MET A 67 -9.50 -4.86 4.84
N ALA A 68 -9.97 -5.48 3.74
CA ALA A 68 -9.24 -6.51 3.04
C ALA A 68 -7.89 -5.99 2.51
N ILE A 69 -7.87 -4.84 1.84
CA ILE A 69 -6.62 -4.25 1.31
C ILE A 69 -5.62 -3.90 2.43
N LEU A 70 -6.11 -3.42 3.58
CA LEU A 70 -5.26 -3.08 4.72
C LEU A 70 -4.69 -4.33 5.41
N THR A 71 -5.43 -5.45 5.39
CA THR A 71 -5.05 -6.70 6.07
C THR A 71 -4.21 -7.63 5.18
N VAL A 72 -4.41 -7.58 3.85
CA VAL A 72 -3.69 -8.45 2.92
C VAL A 72 -2.19 -8.13 2.94
N ARG A 73 -1.40 -9.19 3.05
CA ARG A 73 0.06 -9.16 2.97
C ARG A 73 0.49 -9.93 1.73
N PRO A 74 1.09 -9.27 0.73
CA PRO A 74 1.41 -9.91 -0.56
C PRO A 74 2.59 -10.89 -0.46
N ILE A 75 3.41 -10.81 0.60
CA ILE A 75 4.62 -11.61 0.77
C ILE A 75 4.53 -12.37 2.09
N ALA A 76 4.27 -13.68 2.02
CA ALA A 76 4.09 -14.52 3.21
C ALA A 76 5.33 -14.58 4.11
N SER A 77 6.53 -14.48 3.54
CA SER A 77 7.80 -14.48 4.28
C SER A 77 8.10 -13.16 5.00
N ARG A 78 7.36 -12.08 4.71
CA ARG A 78 7.59 -10.74 5.27
C ARG A 78 6.29 -10.14 5.79
N LYS A 79 5.98 -10.44 7.06
CA LYS A 79 4.76 -10.00 7.76
C LYS A 79 4.61 -8.48 7.89
N ASN A 80 5.71 -7.76 7.78
CA ASN A 80 5.75 -6.30 7.84
C ASN A 80 5.27 -5.62 6.53
N ILE A 81 5.55 -6.21 5.36
CA ILE A 81 5.30 -5.53 4.09
C ILE A 81 3.81 -5.63 3.73
N LYS A 82 3.10 -4.50 3.77
CA LYS A 82 1.72 -4.40 3.29
C LYS A 82 1.66 -4.22 1.76
N VAL A 83 0.49 -4.48 1.16
CA VAL A 83 0.26 -4.27 -0.29
C VAL A 83 0.60 -2.84 -0.71
N ARG A 84 0.22 -1.85 0.10
CA ARG A 84 0.48 -0.43 -0.15
C ARG A 84 1.97 -0.12 -0.26
N ASP A 85 2.77 -0.66 0.66
CA ASP A 85 4.22 -0.42 0.66
C ASP A 85 4.88 -1.09 -0.53
N ASN A 86 4.45 -2.30 -0.89
CA ASN A 86 4.94 -2.99 -2.09
C ASN A 86 4.64 -2.19 -3.36
N LEU A 87 3.41 -1.68 -3.52
CA LEU A 87 3.04 -0.84 -4.66
C LEU A 87 3.85 0.46 -4.70
N ARG A 88 3.99 1.13 -3.56
CA ARG A 88 4.78 2.37 -3.46
C ARG A 88 6.26 2.11 -3.76
N LEU A 89 6.81 0.98 -3.31
CA LEU A 89 8.17 0.56 -3.61
C LEU A 89 8.34 0.33 -5.12
N LYS A 90 7.41 -0.37 -5.76
CA LYS A 90 7.43 -0.60 -7.22
C LYS A 90 7.35 0.70 -8.02
N GLN A 91 6.47 1.62 -7.63
CA GLN A 91 6.37 2.94 -8.27
C GLN A 91 7.67 3.73 -8.11
N LYS A 92 8.19 3.84 -6.89
CA LYS A 92 9.48 4.51 -6.64
C LYS A 92 10.64 3.87 -7.38
N TYR A 93 10.66 2.55 -7.46
CA TYR A 93 11.69 1.81 -8.18
C TYR A 93 11.68 2.18 -9.65
N THR A 94 10.49 2.18 -10.29
CA THR A 94 10.31 2.54 -11.71
C THR A 94 10.81 3.96 -12.04
N HIS A 95 10.70 4.89 -11.08
CA HIS A 95 11.18 6.27 -11.23
C HIS A 95 12.61 6.50 -10.70
N SER A 96 13.31 5.47 -10.22
CA SER A 96 14.66 5.61 -9.68
C SER A 96 15.69 5.72 -10.80
N GLN A 97 16.61 6.69 -10.66
CA GLN A 97 17.68 6.97 -11.63
C GLN A 97 18.59 5.75 -11.92
N LYS A 98 18.60 4.72 -11.07
CA LYS A 98 19.39 3.51 -11.31
C LYS A 98 18.88 2.65 -12.49
N LEU A 99 17.65 2.87 -12.96
CA LEU A 99 17.13 2.19 -14.15
C LEU A 99 17.77 2.69 -15.47
N TYR A 100 18.33 3.90 -15.49
CA TYR A 100 19.01 4.42 -16.67
C TYR A 100 20.20 3.56 -17.10
N TYR A 101 20.90 2.92 -16.15
CA TYR A 101 22.03 2.04 -16.42
C TYR A 101 21.64 0.61 -16.82
N LEU A 102 20.40 0.19 -16.54
CA LEU A 102 19.87 -1.12 -16.89
C LEU A 102 19.11 -1.10 -18.23
N LYS A 103 18.69 0.08 -18.68
CA LYS A 103 18.12 0.26 -20.01
C LYS A 103 19.24 -0.02 -21.03
N PRO A 104 19.10 -1.03 -21.92
CA PRO A 104 20.13 -1.30 -22.91
C PRO A 104 20.32 -0.05 -23.75
N GLN A 105 21.53 0.53 -23.69
CA GLN A 105 21.91 1.62 -24.57
C GLN A 105 21.92 1.05 -25.99
N LYS A 106 21.00 1.51 -26.85
CA LYS A 106 21.06 1.20 -28.27
C LYS A 106 22.39 1.73 -28.79
N ARG A 107 23.29 0.82 -29.12
CA ARG A 107 24.67 1.12 -29.53
C ARG A 107 24.76 1.79 -30.91
N ASP A 108 23.66 1.91 -31.63
CA ASP A 108 23.64 2.26 -33.05
C ASP A 108 22.89 3.55 -33.40
N GLU A 109 22.49 4.37 -32.42
CA GLU A 109 21.96 5.72 -32.70
C GLU A 109 23.09 6.75 -32.49
N PRO A 110 23.61 7.39 -33.56
CA PRO A 110 24.66 8.39 -33.44
C PRO A 110 24.15 9.58 -32.63
N ASN A 111 24.94 9.98 -31.62
CA ASN A 111 24.66 11.16 -30.81
C ASN A 111 24.55 12.40 -31.71
N GLU A 112 23.44 13.11 -31.66
CA GLU A 112 23.23 14.37 -32.42
C GLU A 112 24.21 15.49 -32.05
N ILE A 113 25.06 15.27 -31.04
CA ILE A 113 26.06 16.20 -30.54
C ILE A 113 27.31 16.24 -31.44
N GLU A 114 27.52 15.24 -32.31
CA GLU A 114 28.65 15.23 -33.26
C GLU A 114 28.33 15.89 -34.61
N LYS A 115 27.16 16.53 -34.77
CA LYS A 115 26.72 17.14 -36.04
C LYS A 115 26.96 18.65 -36.18
N HIS A 116 27.52 19.33 -35.19
CA HIS A 116 27.80 20.77 -35.26
C HIS A 116 29.15 21.13 -34.67
#